data_AF-A0AAU4EUJ8-F1
#
_entry.id   AF-A0AAU4EUJ8-F1
#
_cell.length_a   1.000
_cell.length_b   1.000
_cell.length_c   1.000
_cell.angle_alpha   90.00
_cell.angle_beta   90.00
_cell.angle_gamma   90.00
#
_symmetry.space_group_name_H-M   'P 1'
#
loop_
_entity.id
_entity.type
_entity.pdbx_description
1 polymer ?
#
loop_
_entity_poly.entity_id
_entity_poly.type
_entity_poly.pdbx_seq_one_letter_code
_entity_poly.pdbx_strand_id
1 'polypeptide(L)'
;MRNPYLLLGIDYGTPPDLARRHFARAARRVRRAAGGPVGIEDLNWALHEVQSRAGTAEDDVSVYRVPANPAVFTPLARGLFALPPIRLPRRTETSDDDRAVLADELAKDVGELVAAVIRATATFDYGYLTPEGKEL
;
A
#
# COMPACT_ATOMS: atom_id res chain seq x y z
N MET A 1 15.00 -18.00 9.67
CA MET A 1 13.56 -18.19 9.42
C MET A 1 13.33 -19.62 8.94
N ARG A 2 12.41 -20.38 9.55
CA ARG A 2 12.02 -21.74 9.10
C ARG A 2 10.87 -21.63 8.09
N ASN A 3 10.90 -22.41 7.02
CA ASN A 3 9.83 -22.39 6.01
C ASN A 3 8.74 -23.42 6.38
N PRO A 4 7.46 -23.02 6.56
CA PRO A 4 6.40 -23.92 7.01
C PRO A 4 6.08 -25.03 5.99
N TYR A 5 6.18 -24.76 4.69
CA TYR A 5 5.92 -25.74 3.63
C TYR A 5 6.95 -26.88 3.65
N LEU A 6 8.22 -26.56 3.92
CA LEU A 6 9.29 -27.55 4.04
C LEU A 6 9.15 -28.39 5.31
N LEU A 7 8.69 -27.80 6.42
CA LEU A 7 8.46 -28.54 7.67
C LEU A 7 7.33 -29.57 7.52
N LEU A 8 6.26 -29.21 6.80
CA LEU A 8 5.13 -30.09 6.53
C LEU A 8 5.37 -31.06 5.35
N GLY A 9 6.39 -30.80 4.52
CA GLY A 9 6.69 -31.59 3.32
C GLY A 9 5.56 -31.48 2.29
N ILE A 10 5.12 -30.26 2.02
CA ILE A 10 4.06 -29.92 1.05
C ILE A 10 4.54 -28.83 0.10
N ASP A 11 3.91 -28.76 -1.07
CA ASP A 11 4.19 -27.72 -2.05
C ASP A 11 3.56 -26.38 -1.62
N TYR A 12 4.13 -25.28 -2.11
CA TYR A 12 3.56 -23.95 -1.90
C TYR A 12 2.16 -23.84 -2.52
N GLY A 13 1.23 -23.19 -1.84
CA GLY A 13 -0.15 -23.05 -2.30
C GLY A 13 -1.02 -24.31 -2.11
N THR A 14 -0.51 -25.33 -1.43
CA THR A 14 -1.30 -26.52 -1.06
C THR A 14 -2.55 -26.10 -0.25
N PRO A 15 -3.75 -26.57 -0.61
CA PRO A 15 -4.97 -26.16 0.09
C PRO A 15 -4.97 -26.64 1.56
N PRO A 16 -5.64 -25.90 2.46
CA PRO A 16 -5.53 -26.13 3.90
C PRO A 16 -5.93 -27.54 4.35
N ASP A 17 -6.90 -28.17 3.66
CA ASP A 17 -7.30 -29.55 3.98
C ASP A 17 -6.25 -30.60 3.62
N LEU A 18 -5.44 -30.33 2.60
CA LEU A 18 -4.33 -31.19 2.22
C LEU A 18 -3.14 -30.96 3.18
N ALA A 19 -2.89 -29.73 3.60
CA ALA A 19 -1.89 -29.40 4.63
C ALA A 19 -2.17 -30.13 5.95
N ARG A 20 -3.44 -30.20 6.40
CA ARG A 20 -3.85 -30.99 7.60
C ARG A 20 -3.50 -32.48 7.48
N ARG A 21 -3.68 -33.07 6.30
CA ARG A 21 -3.34 -34.48 6.05
C ARG A 21 -1.84 -34.73 6.11
N HIS A 22 -1.04 -33.79 5.60
CA HIS A 22 0.42 -33.87 5.68
C HIS A 22 0.95 -33.63 7.09
N PHE A 23 0.34 -32.72 7.86
CA PHE A 23 0.63 -32.55 9.28
C PHE A 23 0.49 -33.87 10.05
N ALA A 24 -0.62 -34.60 9.86
CA ALA A 24 -0.82 -35.89 10.53
C ALA A 24 0.27 -36.92 10.19
N ARG A 25 0.77 -36.92 8.94
CA ARG A 25 1.88 -37.79 8.51
C ARG A 25 3.21 -37.34 9.11
N ALA A 26 3.49 -36.04 9.14
CA ALA A 26 4.70 -35.47 9.73
C ALA A 26 4.74 -35.68 11.26
N ALA A 27 3.62 -35.48 11.95
CA ALA A 27 3.49 -35.73 13.38
C ALA A 27 3.79 -37.19 13.75
N ARG A 28 3.31 -38.16 12.95
CA ARG A 28 3.64 -39.57 13.13
C ARG A 28 5.13 -39.86 12.94
N ARG A 29 5.79 -39.18 12.00
CA ARG A 29 7.24 -39.31 11.78
C ARG A 29 8.04 -38.76 12.96
N VAL A 30 7.70 -37.57 13.44
CA VAL A 30 8.38 -36.92 14.59
C VAL A 30 8.25 -37.77 15.85
N ARG A 31 7.07 -38.33 16.13
CA ARG A 31 6.87 -39.22 17.29
C ARG A 31 7.72 -40.50 17.23
N ARG A 32 8.00 -41.03 16.03
CA ARG A 32 8.85 -42.22 15.88
C ARG A 32 10.34 -41.90 15.92
N ALA A 33 10.74 -40.72 15.47
CA ALA A 33 12.13 -40.29 15.39
C ALA A 33 12.62 -39.58 16.66
N ALA A 34 12.22 -40.08 17.84
CA ALA A 34 12.42 -39.45 19.15
C ALA A 34 13.79 -38.73 19.25
N GLY A 35 13.76 -37.39 19.36
CA GLY A 35 14.97 -36.55 19.45
C GLY A 35 15.39 -35.78 18.18
N GLY A 36 14.56 -35.74 17.13
CA GLY A 36 14.84 -34.94 15.94
C GLY A 36 14.83 -33.41 16.17
N PRO A 37 15.47 -32.61 15.26
CA PRO A 37 15.57 -31.15 15.36
C PRO A 37 14.25 -30.39 15.08
N VAL A 38 13.18 -31.12 14.76
CA VAL A 38 11.84 -30.61 14.47
C VAL A 38 10.85 -31.26 15.44
N GLY A 39 10.27 -30.44 16.30
CA GLY A 39 9.30 -30.84 17.32
C GLY A 39 7.86 -30.88 16.80
N ILE A 40 6.93 -31.29 17.66
CA ILE A 40 5.50 -31.22 17.32
C ILE A 40 5.02 -29.75 17.32
N GLU A 41 5.66 -28.91 18.13
CA GLU A 41 5.43 -27.47 18.25
C GLU A 41 5.76 -26.75 16.94
N ASP A 42 6.88 -27.12 16.31
CA ASP A 42 7.28 -26.61 14.99
C ASP A 42 6.24 -26.96 13.91
N LEU A 43 5.68 -28.17 13.95
CA LEU A 43 4.66 -28.61 13.02
C LEU A 43 3.32 -27.90 13.25
N ASN A 44 2.95 -27.65 14.50
CA ASN A 44 1.75 -26.88 14.85
C ASN A 44 1.89 -25.43 14.38
N TRP A 45 3.04 -24.81 14.65
CA TRP A 45 3.35 -23.48 14.12
C TRP A 45 3.25 -23.44 12.60
N ALA A 46 3.85 -24.42 11.90
CA ALA A 46 3.82 -24.48 10.45
C ALA A 46 2.40 -24.64 9.88
N LEU A 47 1.55 -25.45 10.53
CA LEU A 47 0.16 -25.63 10.10
C LEU A 47 -0.65 -24.35 10.27
N HIS A 48 -0.50 -23.65 11.40
CA HIS A 48 -1.16 -22.37 11.63
C HIS A 48 -0.73 -21.32 10.61
N GLU A 49 0.56 -21.26 10.28
CA GLU A 49 1.10 -20.31 9.30
C GLU A 49 0.59 -20.57 7.88
N VAL A 50 0.43 -21.83 7.47
CA VAL A 50 -0.16 -22.17 6.15
C VAL A 50 -1.65 -21.83 6.12
N GLN A 51 -2.37 -22.04 7.23
CA GLN A 51 -3.80 -21.72 7.32
C GLN A 51 -4.06 -20.22 7.35
N SER A 52 -3.22 -19.42 8.04
CA SER A 52 -3.37 -17.96 8.07
C SER A 52 -3.09 -17.33 6.70
N ARG A 53 -2.13 -17.88 5.95
CA ARG A 53 -1.79 -17.43 4.59
C ARG A 53 -2.76 -17.89 3.50
N ALA A 54 -3.67 -18.82 3.82
CA ALA A 54 -4.73 -19.23 2.90
C ALA A 54 -5.88 -18.21 2.82
N GLY A 55 -5.77 -17.08 3.54
CA GLY A 55 -6.63 -15.91 3.34
C GLY A 55 -6.54 -15.38 1.90
N THR A 56 -7.65 -14.84 1.42
CA THR A 56 -7.89 -14.29 0.09
C THR A 56 -6.68 -13.52 -0.44
N ALA A 57 -6.29 -13.73 -1.71
CA ALA A 57 -5.18 -13.00 -2.35
C ALA A 57 -5.35 -11.46 -2.33
N GLU A 58 -6.57 -10.99 -2.06
CA GLU A 58 -6.93 -9.60 -1.82
C GLU A 58 -6.38 -9.04 -0.49
N ASP A 59 -6.12 -9.89 0.50
CA ASP A 59 -5.60 -9.51 1.83
C ASP A 59 -4.06 -9.51 1.92
N ASP A 60 -3.37 -10.12 0.94
CA ASP A 60 -1.92 -10.19 0.92
C ASP A 60 -1.33 -9.03 0.09
N VAL A 61 -0.97 -7.95 0.80
CA VAL A 61 -0.31 -6.76 0.23
C VAL A 61 1.00 -7.12 -0.50
N SER A 62 1.62 -8.26 -0.20
CA SER A 62 2.84 -8.72 -0.89
C SER A 62 2.60 -9.28 -2.29
N VAL A 63 1.34 -9.59 -2.64
CA VAL A 63 0.91 -9.99 -3.99
C VAL A 63 1.00 -8.79 -4.95
N TYR A 64 0.66 -7.59 -4.46
CA TYR A 64 0.86 -6.35 -5.19
C TYR A 64 2.28 -5.83 -4.97
N ARG A 65 3.26 -6.49 -5.61
CA ARG A 65 4.62 -5.94 -5.68
C ARG A 65 4.61 -4.65 -6.48
N VAL A 66 4.61 -3.53 -5.78
CA VAL A 66 4.93 -2.23 -6.37
C VAL A 66 6.38 -2.31 -6.86
N PRO A 67 6.64 -2.12 -8.17
CA PRO A 67 8.00 -2.05 -8.67
C PRO A 67 8.80 -1.02 -7.87
N ALA A 68 9.99 -1.40 -7.39
CA ALA A 68 10.89 -0.50 -6.66
C ALA A 68 11.26 0.74 -7.48
N ASN A 69 11.09 0.67 -8.81
CA ASN A 69 11.19 1.81 -9.70
C ASN A 69 9.79 2.40 -9.97
N PRO A 70 9.46 3.59 -9.41
CA PRO A 70 8.17 4.24 -9.64
C PRO A 70 7.99 4.69 -11.11
N ALA A 71 9.07 4.81 -11.89
CA ALA A 71 9.00 5.16 -13.30
C ALA A 71 8.29 4.10 -14.16
N VAL A 72 8.10 2.87 -13.66
CA VAL A 72 7.32 1.82 -14.35
C VAL A 72 5.84 2.20 -14.48
N PHE A 73 5.33 3.03 -13.58
CA PHE A 73 3.97 3.58 -13.66
C PHE A 73 3.89 4.83 -14.53
N THR A 74 5.02 5.33 -15.04
CA THR A 74 5.00 6.46 -15.96
C THR A 74 4.56 5.92 -17.32
N PRO A 75 3.38 6.31 -17.84
CA PRO A 75 2.94 5.83 -19.13
C PRO A 75 3.96 6.28 -20.19
N LEU A 76 4.57 5.32 -20.88
CA LEU A 76 5.32 5.58 -22.10
C LEU A 76 4.36 6.28 -23.06
N ALA A 77 4.65 7.54 -23.37
CA ALA A 77 3.68 8.46 -23.96
C ALA A 77 3.06 7.93 -25.26
N ARG A 78 1.76 8.26 -25.43
CA ARG A 78 0.90 8.26 -26.62
C ARG A 78 0.98 7.05 -27.56
N GLY A 79 -0.09 6.27 -27.54
CA GLY A 79 -0.39 5.21 -28.50
C GLY A 79 -1.82 4.70 -28.31
N LEU A 80 -2.26 3.77 -29.17
CA LEU A 80 -3.60 3.18 -29.15
C LEU A 80 -4.01 2.61 -27.77
N PHE A 81 -3.03 2.21 -26.95
CA PHE A 81 -3.21 1.66 -25.59
C PHE A 81 -3.04 2.67 -24.46
N ALA A 82 -2.74 3.93 -24.78
CA ALA A 82 -2.65 5.05 -23.85
C ALA A 82 -3.81 6.03 -24.10
N LEU A 83 -5.04 5.52 -24.01
CA LEU A 83 -6.24 6.34 -24.08
C LEU A 83 -6.17 7.40 -22.97
N PRO A 84 -6.50 8.67 -23.27
CA PRO A 84 -6.62 9.66 -22.23
C PRO A 84 -7.68 9.19 -21.22
N PRO A 85 -7.48 9.40 -19.92
CA PRO A 85 -8.43 8.97 -18.91
C PRO A 85 -9.82 9.54 -19.24
N ILE A 86 -10.77 8.65 -19.50
CA ILE A 86 -12.16 9.03 -19.75
C ILE A 86 -12.83 9.18 -18.39
N ARG A 87 -13.29 10.39 -18.07
CA ARG A 87 -14.08 10.61 -16.85
C ARG A 87 -15.39 9.85 -16.97
N LEU A 88 -15.54 8.77 -16.21
CA LEU A 88 -16.81 8.08 -16.08
C LEU A 88 -17.75 8.89 -15.16
N PRO A 89 -19.05 8.94 -15.47
CA PRO A 89 -20.02 9.53 -14.56
C PRO A 89 -20.01 8.74 -13.26
N ARG A 90 -19.89 9.47 -12.15
CA ARG A 90 -19.89 8.89 -10.80
C ARG A 90 -21.21 8.13 -10.59
N ARG A 91 -21.12 6.85 -10.18
CA ARG A 91 -22.28 5.97 -9.96
C ARG A 91 -22.76 5.90 -8.51
N THR A 92 -22.04 6.50 -7.58
CA THR A 92 -22.38 6.57 -6.16
C THR A 92 -22.68 8.00 -5.77
N GLU A 93 -23.73 8.20 -4.98
CA GLU A 93 -24.00 9.50 -4.38
C GLU A 93 -22.87 9.85 -3.40
N THR A 94 -22.54 11.14 -3.33
CA THR A 94 -21.60 11.68 -2.36
C THR A 94 -22.35 11.85 -1.05
N SER A 95 -21.90 11.18 0.01
CA SER A 95 -22.40 11.47 1.36
C SER A 95 -22.08 12.92 1.70
N ASP A 96 -22.94 13.62 2.45
CA ASP A 96 -22.66 14.99 2.85
C ASP A 96 -21.36 15.10 3.68
N ASP A 97 -20.94 14.01 4.32
CA ASP A 97 -19.64 13.91 5.00
C ASP A 97 -18.44 14.07 4.04
N ASP A 98 -18.50 13.47 2.84
CA ASP A 98 -17.43 13.57 1.84
C ASP A 98 -17.28 15.02 1.32
N ARG A 99 -18.40 15.75 1.24
CA ARG A 99 -18.40 17.16 0.81
C ARG A 99 -17.75 18.06 1.86
N ALA A 100 -18.03 17.81 3.13
CA ALA A 100 -17.43 18.55 4.24
C ALA A 100 -15.90 18.35 4.27
N VAL A 101 -15.43 17.11 4.07
CA VAL A 101 -14.00 16.80 4.00
C VAL A 101 -13.32 17.49 2.82
N LEU A 102 -13.94 17.48 1.63
CA LEU A 102 -13.39 18.15 0.46
C LEU A 102 -13.37 19.67 0.60
N ALA A 103 -14.37 20.26 1.25
CA ALA A 103 -14.41 21.70 1.52
C ALA A 103 -13.31 22.13 2.50
N ASP A 104 -13.03 21.31 3.53
CA ASP A 104 -11.96 21.56 4.49
C ASP A 104 -10.57 21.49 3.85
N GLU A 105 -10.32 20.46 3.04
CA GLU A 105 -9.05 20.34 2.30
C GLU A 105 -8.87 21.47 1.27
N LEU A 106 -9.91 21.83 0.52
CA LEU A 106 -9.84 22.94 -0.43
C LEU A 106 -9.57 24.28 0.28
N ALA A 107 -10.13 24.50 1.47
CA ALA A 107 -9.88 25.71 2.25
C ALA A 107 -8.42 25.81 2.70
N LYS A 108 -7.78 24.69 3.03
CA LYS A 108 -6.34 24.63 3.35
C LYS A 108 -5.48 24.97 2.13
N ASP A 109 -5.74 24.32 0.99
CA ASP A 109 -5.00 24.55 -0.26
C ASP A 109 -5.11 26.01 -0.73
N VAL A 110 -6.32 26.59 -0.67
CA VAL A 110 -6.53 28.00 -1.01
C VAL A 110 -5.83 28.91 0.00
N GLY A 111 -5.85 28.59 1.29
CA GLY A 111 -5.13 29.33 2.32
C GLY A 111 -3.62 29.35 2.08
N GLU A 112 -3.04 28.21 1.70
CA GLU A 112 -1.62 28.12 1.34
C GLU A 112 -1.28 28.90 0.08
N LEU A 113 -2.12 28.82 -0.96
CA LEU A 113 -1.97 29.59 -2.19
C LEU A 113 -2.02 31.09 -1.91
N VAL A 114 -3.01 31.56 -1.15
CA VAL A 114 -3.16 32.97 -0.80
C VAL A 114 -1.97 33.44 0.05
N ALA A 115 -1.52 32.65 1.01
CA ALA A 115 -0.33 32.98 1.81
C ALA A 115 0.95 33.03 0.95
N ALA A 116 1.08 32.14 -0.04
CA ALA A 116 2.18 32.17 -0.99
C ALA A 116 2.13 33.41 -1.89
N VAL A 117 0.95 33.79 -2.39
CA VAL A 117 0.75 35.00 -3.19
C VAL A 117 1.05 36.26 -2.38
N ILE A 118 0.54 36.37 -1.15
CA ILE A 118 0.81 37.51 -0.26
C ILE A 118 2.31 37.64 0.03
N ARG A 119 3.01 36.54 0.30
CA ARG A 119 4.47 36.57 0.47
C ARG A 119 5.18 37.05 -0.79
N ALA A 120 4.75 36.58 -1.96
CA ALA A 120 5.34 36.99 -3.24
C ALA A 120 5.10 38.48 -3.56
N THR A 121 3.91 39.01 -3.25
CA THR A 121 3.60 40.44 -3.48
C THR A 121 4.17 41.37 -2.40
N ALA A 122 4.21 40.96 -1.13
CA ALA A 122 4.84 41.74 -0.05
C ALA A 122 6.36 41.89 -0.24
N THR A 123 6.99 40.94 -0.95
CA THR A 123 8.41 41.05 -1.31
C THR A 123 8.64 42.06 -2.44
N PHE A 124 7.60 42.49 -3.16
CA PHE A 124 7.70 43.40 -4.30
C PHE A 124 7.58 44.89 -3.94
N ASP A 125 7.19 45.25 -2.72
CA ASP A 125 6.87 46.64 -2.32
C ASP A 125 7.94 47.33 -1.44
N TYR A 126 9.18 46.85 -1.48
CA TYR A 126 10.34 47.56 -0.91
C TYR A 126 11.40 47.84 -1.99
N GLY A 127 11.02 48.67 -2.97
CA GLY A 127 11.91 49.15 -4.01
C GLY A 127 11.43 50.49 -4.56
N TYR A 128 11.88 51.57 -3.91
CA TYR A 128 11.78 52.98 -4.30
C TYR A 128 10.47 53.72 -3.98
N LEU A 129 10.51 54.52 -2.91
CA LEU A 129 10.47 55.99 -2.98
C LEU A 129 11.03 56.53 -1.66
N THR A 130 12.31 56.93 -1.67
CA THR A 130 12.91 57.74 -0.59
C THR A 130 12.17 59.08 -0.48
N PRO A 131 11.76 59.52 0.71
CA PRO A 131 11.01 60.75 0.91
C PRO A 131 11.95 61.95 1.01
N GLU A 132 12.98 62.06 0.18
CA GLU A 132 13.77 63.30 0.10
C GLU A 132 14.15 63.59 -1.34
N GLY A 133 13.30 64.37 -1.98
CA GLY A 133 13.48 64.84 -3.34
C GLY A 133 12.20 65.48 -3.86
N LYS A 134 11.74 66.53 -3.16
CA LYS A 134 11.36 67.85 -3.69
C LYS A 134 10.83 67.86 -5.16
N GLU A 135 9.77 68.59 -5.52
CA GLU A 135 9.66 70.05 -5.35
C GLU A 135 8.18 70.48 -5.49
N LEU A 136 7.72 71.35 -4.58
CA LEU A 136 6.37 71.92 -4.43
C LEU A 136 5.30 71.00 -3.82
#